data_AF-A0AAP3F956-F1
#
_entry.id   AF-A0AAP3F956-F1
#
_cell.length_a   1.000
_cell.length_b   1.000
_cell.length_c   1.000
_cell.angle_alpha   90.00
_cell.angle_beta   90.00
_cell.angle_gamma   90.00
#
_symmetry.space_group_name_H-M   'P 1'
#
loop_
_entity.id
_entity.type
_entity.pdbx_description
1 polymer ?
#
loop_
_entity_poly.entity_id
_entity_poly.type
_entity_poly.pdbx_seq_one_letter_code
_entity_poly.pdbx_strand_id
1 'polypeptide(L)'
;MANHHNIDCLVDTNPMAEKIQTVGNKVEHTTMAVVAMKTAVIEAEAAGAKHVCQNVNRGFFTLMQSQLSAKLAQKKSRTEALLTQLYMQKCRLLEIKNSMETDYRRISARYGRIINSINKQLEQRIIDLDQPVYKFCANDIASCTNRKLAVSGIAPIVQKENLQTAQNINSSILRRDGEYAINHLKDFLMEFAKSDHEVRCHTIENLSANDSKLYLPFVMMSTTVDSEGTQSLFVTPPVGLSVTNAQRSVIEISSHVKTEGWSPKEPLCSETEKEFLRMLVESELPEREKKMMKKLFEQKMQSKN
;
A
#
# COMPACT_ATOMS: atom_id res chain seq x y z
N MET A 1 -42.96 -28.41 -149.59
CA MET A 1 -43.28 -27.09 -149.01
C MET A 1 -43.26 -27.22 -147.49
N ALA A 2 -42.24 -26.72 -146.82
CA ALA A 2 -42.23 -26.51 -145.36
C ALA A 2 -41.12 -25.49 -145.04
N ASN A 3 -41.45 -24.19 -145.09
CA ASN A 3 -40.56 -23.12 -144.65
C ASN A 3 -40.51 -23.12 -143.11
N HIS A 4 -39.42 -23.63 -142.54
CA HIS A 4 -39.05 -23.33 -141.16
C HIS A 4 -38.53 -21.89 -141.12
N HIS A 5 -39.33 -20.98 -140.58
CA HIS A 5 -38.88 -19.63 -140.24
C HIS A 5 -38.05 -19.73 -138.96
N ASN A 6 -36.73 -19.68 -139.09
CA ASN A 6 -35.84 -19.49 -137.94
C ASN A 6 -35.92 -18.02 -137.54
N ILE A 7 -36.57 -17.72 -136.41
CA ILE A 7 -36.65 -16.37 -135.86
C ILE A 7 -35.39 -16.18 -135.03
N ASP A 8 -34.42 -15.45 -135.57
CA ASP A 8 -33.22 -15.06 -134.83
C ASP A 8 -33.63 -13.92 -133.87
N CYS A 9 -33.89 -14.29 -132.61
CA CYS A 9 -34.20 -13.32 -131.57
C CYS A 9 -32.90 -12.73 -131.03
N LEU A 10 -32.47 -11.59 -131.57
CA LEU A 10 -31.44 -10.77 -130.95
C LEU A 10 -32.03 -10.14 -129.68
N VAL A 11 -31.90 -10.85 -128.57
CA VAL A 11 -32.34 -10.37 -127.26
C VAL A 11 -31.36 -9.28 -126.81
N ASP A 12 -31.80 -8.03 -126.87
CA ASP A 12 -31.03 -6.89 -126.36
C ASP A 12 -30.88 -7.03 -124.83
N THR A 13 -29.69 -7.42 -124.38
CA THR A 13 -29.36 -7.61 -122.95
C THR A 13 -28.94 -6.32 -122.26
N ASN A 14 -28.76 -5.21 -123.00
CA ASN A 14 -28.38 -3.91 -122.45
C ASN A 14 -29.37 -3.39 -121.39
N PRO A 15 -30.71 -3.43 -121.57
CA PRO A 15 -31.65 -3.00 -120.54
C PRO A 15 -31.62 -3.87 -119.28
N MET A 16 -31.16 -5.13 -119.38
CA MET A 16 -30.98 -6.01 -118.22
C MET A 16 -29.64 -5.75 -117.52
N ALA A 17 -28.57 -5.51 -118.27
CA ALA A 17 -27.25 -5.16 -117.72
C ALA A 17 -27.30 -3.84 -116.93
N GLU A 18 -27.98 -2.82 -117.46
CA GLU A 18 -28.14 -1.52 -116.80
C GLU A 18 -28.95 -1.63 -115.50
N LYS A 19 -29.98 -2.49 -115.47
CA LYS A 19 -30.74 -2.81 -114.25
C LYS A 19 -29.93 -3.60 -113.24
N ILE A 20 -29.11 -4.57 -113.67
CA ILE A 20 -28.22 -5.33 -112.79
C ILE A 20 -27.18 -4.39 -112.17
N GLN A 21 -26.63 -3.45 -112.94
CA GLN A 21 -25.69 -2.45 -112.43
C GLN A 21 -26.36 -1.50 -111.43
N THR A 22 -27.60 -1.09 -111.70
CA THR A 22 -28.40 -0.27 -110.77
C THR A 22 -28.73 -1.01 -109.46
N VAL A 23 -29.03 -2.31 -109.53
CA VAL A 23 -29.27 -3.15 -108.35
C VAL A 23 -27.98 -3.40 -107.59
N GLY A 24 -26.87 -3.67 -108.28
CA GLY A 24 -25.53 -3.82 -107.69
C GLY A 24 -25.13 -2.60 -106.88
N ASN A 25 -25.27 -1.40 -107.45
CA ASN A 25 -24.98 -0.15 -106.74
C ASN A 25 -25.88 0.03 -105.50
N LYS A 26 -27.17 -0.29 -105.59
CA LYS A 26 -28.09 -0.22 -104.44
C LYS A 26 -27.70 -1.21 -103.34
N VAL A 27 -27.31 -2.43 -103.69
CA VAL A 27 -26.85 -3.44 -102.74
C VAL A 27 -25.52 -3.03 -102.11
N GLU A 28 -24.60 -2.45 -102.88
CA GLU A 28 -23.32 -1.93 -102.38
C GLU A 28 -23.53 -0.74 -101.43
N HIS A 29 -24.37 0.24 -101.79
CA HIS A 29 -24.73 1.34 -100.90
C HIS A 29 -25.42 0.86 -99.62
N THR A 30 -26.30 -0.14 -99.71
CA THR A 30 -26.95 -0.74 -98.54
C THR A 30 -25.93 -1.50 -97.68
N THR A 31 -24.97 -2.20 -98.30
CA THR A 31 -23.90 -2.91 -97.59
C THR A 31 -22.98 -1.94 -96.88
N MET A 32 -22.58 -0.84 -97.53
CA MET A 32 -21.81 0.23 -96.91
C MET A 32 -22.57 0.89 -95.76
N ALA A 33 -23.87 1.16 -95.91
CA ALA A 33 -24.69 1.70 -94.83
C ALA A 33 -24.80 0.74 -93.65
N VAL A 34 -24.92 -0.56 -93.90
CA VAL A 34 -24.96 -1.59 -92.85
C VAL A 34 -23.60 -1.75 -92.17
N VAL A 35 -22.49 -1.70 -92.91
CA VAL A 35 -21.14 -1.71 -92.34
C VAL A 35 -20.91 -0.46 -91.49
N ALA A 36 -21.27 0.73 -91.99
CA ALA A 36 -21.20 1.99 -91.27
C ALA A 36 -22.07 1.99 -89.99
N MET A 37 -23.27 1.43 -90.07
CA MET A 37 -24.15 1.26 -88.91
C MET A 37 -23.56 0.28 -87.90
N LYS A 38 -23.01 -0.85 -88.33
CA LYS A 38 -22.33 -1.81 -87.45
C LYS A 38 -21.13 -1.18 -86.76
N THR A 39 -20.30 -0.43 -87.48
CA THR A 39 -19.17 0.28 -86.88
C THR A 39 -19.65 1.34 -85.90
N ALA A 40 -20.70 2.10 -86.22
CA ALA A 40 -21.27 3.10 -85.32
C ALA A 40 -21.89 2.47 -84.06
N VAL A 41 -22.54 1.31 -84.18
CA VAL A 41 -23.07 0.56 -83.03
C VAL A 41 -21.95 0.02 -82.17
N ILE A 42 -20.89 -0.54 -82.75
CA ILE A 42 -19.73 -1.03 -82.00
C ILE A 42 -19.03 0.13 -81.27
N GLU A 43 -18.89 1.28 -81.93
CA GLU A 43 -18.32 2.48 -81.30
C GLU A 43 -19.21 3.01 -80.17
N ALA A 44 -20.53 3.03 -80.37
CA ALA A 44 -21.49 3.41 -79.33
C ALA A 44 -21.50 2.43 -78.14
N GLU A 45 -21.39 1.12 -78.39
CA GLU A 45 -21.27 0.11 -77.34
C GLU A 45 -19.96 0.25 -76.57
N ALA A 46 -18.84 0.51 -77.26
CA ALA A 46 -17.54 0.74 -76.62
C ALA A 46 -17.55 2.01 -75.75
N ALA A 47 -18.14 3.10 -76.27
CA ALA A 47 -18.31 4.35 -75.52
C ALA A 47 -19.25 4.16 -74.32
N GLY A 48 -20.36 3.44 -74.50
CA GLY A 48 -21.30 3.08 -73.45
C GLY A 48 -20.65 2.23 -72.35
N ALA A 49 -19.91 1.19 -72.72
CA ALA A 49 -19.19 0.33 -71.80
C ALA A 49 -18.13 1.11 -71.00
N LYS A 50 -17.38 2.00 -71.66
CA LYS A 50 -16.39 2.87 -70.99
C LYS A 50 -17.06 3.82 -70.00
N HIS A 51 -18.19 4.42 -70.37
CA HIS A 51 -18.97 5.28 -69.50
C HIS A 51 -19.53 4.53 -68.28
N VAL A 52 -20.08 3.32 -68.48
CA VAL A 52 -20.56 2.45 -67.39
C VAL A 52 -19.40 2.09 -66.46
N CYS A 53 -18.26 1.65 -67.01
CA CYS A 53 -17.09 1.26 -66.21
C CYS A 53 -16.55 2.45 -65.38
N GLN A 54 -16.46 3.65 -65.98
CA GLN A 54 -16.05 4.86 -65.25
C GLN A 54 -17.03 5.23 -64.14
N ASN A 55 -18.34 5.14 -64.38
CA ASN A 55 -19.35 5.43 -63.37
C ASN A 55 -19.36 4.40 -62.24
N VAL A 56 -19.18 3.11 -62.56
CA VAL A 56 -19.05 2.05 -61.55
C VAL A 56 -17.81 2.27 -60.69
N ASN A 57 -16.66 2.55 -61.30
CA ASN A 57 -15.43 2.85 -60.55
C ASN A 57 -15.62 4.08 -59.65
N ARG A 58 -16.18 5.17 -60.18
CA ARG A 58 -16.46 6.38 -59.40
C ARG A 58 -17.43 6.11 -58.24
N GLY A 59 -18.49 5.34 -58.50
CA GLY A 59 -19.46 4.93 -57.48
C GLY A 59 -18.81 4.09 -56.39
N PHE A 60 -17.98 3.11 -56.77
CA PHE A 60 -17.23 2.27 -55.85
C PHE A 60 -16.28 3.10 -54.98
N PHE A 61 -15.47 3.98 -55.57
CA PHE A 61 -14.57 4.86 -54.82
C PHE A 61 -15.32 5.76 -53.84
N THR A 62 -16.44 6.34 -54.26
CA THR A 62 -17.28 7.20 -53.41
C THR A 62 -17.86 6.40 -52.23
N LEU A 63 -18.34 5.19 -52.49
CA LEU A 63 -18.87 4.29 -51.47
C LEU A 63 -17.79 3.86 -50.48
N MET A 64 -16.60 3.50 -50.97
CA MET A 64 -15.46 3.15 -50.11
C MET A 64 -15.02 4.33 -49.23
N GLN A 65 -14.97 5.54 -49.78
CA GLN A 65 -14.65 6.74 -49.02
C GLN A 65 -15.71 7.05 -47.95
N SER A 66 -17.00 6.90 -48.28
CA SER A 66 -18.11 7.05 -47.33
C SER A 66 -18.02 6.01 -46.20
N GLN A 67 -17.80 4.74 -46.53
CA GLN A 67 -17.66 3.67 -45.53
C GLN A 67 -16.43 3.86 -44.64
N LEU A 68 -15.30 4.28 -45.20
CA LEU A 68 -14.10 4.58 -44.42
C LEU A 68 -14.35 5.77 -43.47
N SER A 69 -15.03 6.81 -43.96
CA SER A 69 -15.38 7.98 -43.15
C SER A 69 -16.34 7.61 -42.02
N ALA A 70 -17.33 6.76 -42.28
CA ALA A 70 -18.26 6.26 -41.27
C ALA A 70 -17.54 5.41 -40.20
N LYS A 71 -16.64 4.50 -40.60
CA LYS A 71 -15.83 3.71 -39.67
C LYS A 71 -14.91 4.60 -38.83
N LEU A 72 -14.27 5.60 -39.45
CA LEU A 72 -13.41 6.55 -38.76
C LEU A 72 -14.20 7.37 -37.73
N ALA A 73 -15.37 7.90 -38.10
CA ALA A 73 -16.25 8.63 -37.21
C ALA A 73 -16.72 7.77 -36.02
N GLN A 74 -17.09 6.51 -36.27
CA GLN A 74 -17.48 5.58 -35.21
C GLN A 74 -16.33 5.30 -34.24
N LYS A 75 -15.12 5.06 -34.75
CA LYS A 75 -13.94 4.83 -33.90
C LYS A 75 -13.59 6.07 -33.09
N LYS A 76 -13.60 7.25 -33.72
CA LYS A 76 -13.37 8.54 -33.06
C LYS A 76 -14.38 8.77 -31.93
N SER A 77 -15.67 8.60 -32.20
CA SER A 77 -16.73 8.75 -31.19
C SER A 77 -16.56 7.77 -30.02
N ARG A 78 -16.18 6.52 -30.28
CA ARG A 78 -15.90 5.55 -29.21
C ARG A 78 -14.70 5.95 -28.35
N THR A 79 -13.64 6.47 -28.97
CA THR A 79 -12.46 6.96 -28.24
C THR A 79 -12.80 8.19 -27.39
N GLU A 80 -13.58 9.13 -27.94
CA GLU A 80 -14.04 10.31 -27.21
C GLU A 80 -14.91 9.93 -26.00
N ALA A 81 -15.87 9.01 -26.17
CA ALA A 81 -16.68 8.52 -25.06
C ALA A 81 -15.85 7.86 -23.95
N LEU A 82 -14.85 7.04 -24.33
CA LEU A 82 -13.94 6.42 -23.37
C LEU A 82 -13.08 7.46 -22.63
N LEU A 83 -12.59 8.48 -23.35
CA LEU A 83 -11.83 9.58 -22.77
C LEU A 83 -12.68 10.36 -21.75
N THR A 84 -13.94 10.66 -22.09
CA THR A 84 -14.88 11.30 -21.16
C THR A 84 -15.11 10.44 -19.92
N GLN A 85 -15.28 9.13 -20.08
CA GLN A 85 -15.45 8.22 -18.95
C GLN A 85 -14.21 8.21 -18.05
N LEU A 86 -13.00 8.14 -18.62
CA LEU A 86 -11.75 8.21 -17.85
C LEU A 86 -11.62 9.52 -17.09
N TYR A 87 -12.01 10.64 -17.72
CA TYR A 87 -12.00 11.94 -17.08
C TYR A 87 -12.99 12.02 -15.90
N MET A 88 -14.22 11.50 -16.07
CA MET A 88 -15.19 11.43 -14.98
C MET A 88 -14.70 10.56 -13.82
N GLN A 89 -14.08 9.42 -14.11
CA GLN A 89 -13.48 8.56 -13.10
C GLN A 89 -12.34 9.28 -12.36
N LYS A 90 -11.49 10.02 -13.08
CA LYS A 90 -10.44 10.85 -12.46
C LYS A 90 -11.02 11.88 -11.49
N CYS A 91 -12.06 12.62 -11.90
CA CYS A 91 -12.71 13.60 -11.02
C CYS A 91 -13.28 12.94 -9.76
N ARG A 92 -13.96 11.79 -9.91
CA ARG A 92 -14.49 11.03 -8.78
C ARG A 92 -13.40 10.56 -7.81
N LEU A 93 -12.25 10.11 -8.33
CA LEU A 93 -11.12 9.71 -7.49
C LEU A 93 -10.53 10.91 -6.72
N LEU A 94 -10.47 12.09 -7.34
CA LEU A 94 -10.02 13.31 -6.66
C LEU A 94 -10.99 13.75 -5.56
N GLU A 95 -12.31 13.63 -5.79
CA GLU A 95 -13.32 13.91 -4.77
C GLU A 95 -13.19 12.95 -3.58
N ILE A 96 -13.04 11.65 -3.84
CA ILE A 96 -12.83 10.64 -2.79
C ILE A 96 -11.55 10.96 -2.00
N LYS A 97 -10.45 11.28 -2.68
CA LYS A 97 -9.20 11.68 -2.03
C LYS A 97 -9.41 12.89 -1.12
N ASN A 98 -10.07 13.95 -1.60
CA ASN A 98 -10.32 15.15 -0.81
C ASN A 98 -11.21 14.85 0.41
N SER A 99 -12.20 13.96 0.27
CA SER A 99 -13.02 13.50 1.39
C SER A 99 -12.17 12.75 2.41
N MET A 100 -11.33 11.81 1.96
CA MET A 100 -10.44 11.04 2.83
C MET A 100 -9.44 11.93 3.58
N GLU A 101 -8.85 12.93 2.91
CA GLU A 101 -7.97 13.90 3.57
C GLU A 101 -8.69 14.71 4.64
N THR A 102 -9.92 15.14 4.36
CA THR A 102 -10.74 15.89 5.31
C THR A 102 -11.10 15.04 6.52
N ASP A 103 -11.48 13.78 6.30
CA ASP A 103 -11.79 12.83 7.36
C ASP A 103 -10.55 12.48 8.19
N TYR A 104 -9.41 12.27 7.54
CA TYR A 104 -8.14 12.04 8.23
C TYR A 104 -7.78 13.21 9.15
N ARG A 105 -7.87 14.46 8.65
CA ARG A 105 -7.65 15.67 9.47
C ARG A 105 -8.63 15.77 10.63
N ARG A 106 -9.90 15.46 10.42
CA ARG A 106 -10.93 15.48 11.47
C ARG A 106 -10.64 14.45 12.56
N ILE A 107 -10.29 13.22 12.16
CA ILE A 107 -10.00 12.10 13.05
C ILE A 107 -8.71 12.37 13.84
N SER A 108 -7.63 12.79 13.17
CA SER A 108 -6.36 13.09 13.83
C SER A 108 -6.51 14.24 14.83
N ALA A 109 -7.23 15.31 14.49
CA ALA A 109 -7.52 16.41 15.41
C ALA A 109 -8.37 15.97 16.61
N ARG A 110 -9.30 15.02 16.41
CA ARG A 110 -10.08 14.46 17.51
C ARG A 110 -9.20 13.65 18.45
N TYR A 111 -8.37 12.75 17.93
CA TYR A 111 -7.46 11.96 18.77
C TYR A 111 -6.41 12.83 19.47
N GLY A 112 -5.87 13.84 18.79
CA GLY A 112 -4.96 14.82 19.40
C GLY A 112 -5.60 15.52 20.60
N ARG A 113 -6.87 15.93 20.50
CA ARG A 113 -7.61 16.52 21.64
C ARG A 113 -7.82 15.52 22.79
N ILE A 114 -8.14 14.27 22.49
CA ILE A 114 -8.34 13.22 23.51
C ILE A 114 -7.04 12.98 24.27
N ILE A 115 -5.94 12.78 23.55
CA ILE A 115 -4.62 12.53 24.17
C ILE A 115 -4.20 13.73 25.02
N ASN A 116 -4.33 14.95 24.49
CA ASN A 116 -3.99 16.16 25.25
C ASN A 116 -4.88 16.33 26.49
N SER A 117 -6.16 15.97 26.40
CA SER A 117 -7.07 15.99 27.56
C SER A 117 -6.65 14.98 28.61
N ILE A 118 -6.30 13.75 28.21
CA ILE A 118 -5.82 12.71 29.12
C ILE A 118 -4.51 13.15 29.79
N ASN A 119 -3.56 13.69 29.03
CA ASN A 119 -2.30 14.21 29.57
C ASN A 119 -2.54 15.29 30.62
N LYS A 120 -3.44 16.24 30.34
CA LYS A 120 -3.80 17.29 31.30
C LYS A 120 -4.48 16.74 32.56
N GLN A 121 -5.35 15.74 32.42
CA GLN A 121 -5.97 15.07 33.58
C GLN A 121 -4.93 14.32 34.42
N LEU A 122 -3.96 13.68 33.76
CA LEU A 122 -2.88 12.96 34.43
C LEU A 122 -1.94 13.92 35.18
N GLU A 123 -1.57 15.04 34.56
CA GLU A 123 -0.81 16.12 35.19
C GLU A 123 -1.53 16.64 36.44
N GLN A 124 -2.83 16.96 36.33
CA GLN A 124 -3.61 17.41 37.47
C GLN A 124 -3.66 16.37 38.58
N ARG A 125 -3.80 15.08 38.23
CA ARG A 125 -3.87 14.00 39.21
C ARG A 125 -2.55 13.77 39.93
N ILE A 126 -1.41 13.97 39.26
CA ILE A 126 -0.09 13.95 39.91
C ILE A 126 -0.01 15.09 40.93
N ILE A 127 -0.40 16.31 40.54
CA ILE A 127 -0.41 17.46 41.44
C ILE A 127 -1.30 17.20 42.66
N ASP A 128 -2.50 16.65 42.44
CA ASP A 128 -3.45 16.34 43.52
C ASP A 128 -2.91 15.26 44.47
N LEU A 129 -2.16 14.27 43.96
CA LEU A 129 -1.48 13.24 44.77
C LEU A 129 -0.34 13.80 45.61
N ASP A 130 0.43 14.74 45.06
CA ASP A 130 1.57 15.36 45.75
C ASP A 130 1.14 16.45 46.74
N GLN A 131 0.00 17.09 46.50
CA GLN A 131 -0.55 18.15 47.35
C GLN A 131 -0.64 17.80 48.85
N PRO A 132 -1.16 16.64 49.29
CA PRO A 132 -1.19 16.27 50.71
C PRO A 132 0.21 16.07 51.29
N VAL A 133 1.15 15.52 50.53
CA VAL A 133 2.56 15.35 50.97
C VAL A 133 3.20 16.71 51.17
N TYR A 134 3.01 17.64 50.22
CA TYR A 134 3.51 19.00 50.34
C TYR A 134 2.90 19.73 51.56
N LYS A 135 1.58 19.61 51.76
CA LYS A 135 0.89 20.20 52.93
C LYS A 135 1.39 19.60 54.25
N PHE A 136 1.62 18.29 54.31
CA PHE A 136 2.19 17.62 55.49
C PHE A 136 3.60 18.12 55.79
N CYS A 137 4.47 18.20 54.79
CA CYS A 137 5.82 18.73 54.94
C CYS A 137 5.83 20.20 55.36
N ALA A 138 5.00 21.03 54.73
CA ALA A 138 4.95 22.46 55.00
C ALA A 138 4.36 22.78 56.38
N ASN A 139 3.30 22.10 56.79
CA ASN A 139 2.57 22.42 58.02
C ASN A 139 3.02 21.58 59.22
N ASP A 140 3.03 20.26 59.09
CA ASP A 140 3.19 19.37 60.24
C ASP A 140 4.67 19.17 60.61
N ILE A 141 5.56 19.04 59.62
CA ILE A 141 7.00 18.95 59.90
C ILE A 141 7.53 20.29 60.40
N ALA A 142 7.15 21.41 59.79
CA ALA A 142 7.56 22.73 60.27
C ALA A 142 7.03 23.01 61.69
N SER A 143 5.77 22.69 61.98
CA SER A 143 5.18 22.82 63.32
C SER A 143 5.87 21.91 64.34
N CYS A 144 6.11 20.64 64.00
CA CYS A 144 6.86 19.73 64.88
C CYS A 144 8.31 20.21 65.12
N THR A 145 8.97 20.72 64.09
CA THR A 145 10.35 21.24 64.19
C THR A 145 10.38 22.49 65.07
N ASN A 146 9.47 23.44 64.86
CA ASN A 146 9.35 24.64 65.69
C ASN A 146 9.01 24.29 67.14
N ARG A 147 8.13 23.32 67.37
CA ARG A 147 7.81 22.82 68.72
C ARG A 147 9.02 22.16 69.37
N LYS A 148 9.78 21.32 68.63
CA LYS A 148 11.02 20.70 69.13
C LYS A 148 12.06 21.77 69.48
N LEU A 149 12.25 22.78 68.62
CA LEU A 149 13.15 23.91 68.87
C LEU A 149 12.72 24.74 70.08
N ALA A 150 11.43 25.03 70.22
CA ALA A 150 10.89 25.75 71.38
C ALA A 150 11.07 24.96 72.68
N VAL A 151 10.77 23.66 72.69
CA VAL A 151 10.97 22.79 73.85
C VAL A 151 12.45 22.64 74.20
N SER A 152 13.32 22.51 73.19
CA SER A 152 14.78 22.51 73.37
C SER A 152 15.31 23.85 73.91
N GLY A 153 14.67 24.97 73.55
CA GLY A 153 15.02 26.31 74.03
C GLY A 153 14.47 26.66 75.42
N ILE A 154 13.43 25.96 75.90
CA ILE A 154 12.84 26.15 77.24
C ILE A 154 13.57 25.32 78.31
N ALA A 155 14.21 24.21 77.92
CA ALA A 155 14.96 23.35 78.84
C ALA A 155 16.11 24.04 79.64
N PRO A 156 16.81 25.08 79.16
CA PRO A 156 17.89 25.72 79.93
C PRO A 156 17.40 26.72 80.99
N ILE A 157 16.15 27.19 80.89
CA ILE A 157 15.68 28.32 81.71
C ILE A 157 15.09 27.85 83.06
N VAL A 158 14.61 26.60 83.14
CA VAL A 158 13.83 26.15 84.30
C VAL A 158 14.66 25.49 85.42
N GLN A 159 15.89 25.00 85.22
CA GLN A 159 16.73 24.56 86.35
C GLN A 159 18.17 24.24 85.94
N LYS A 160 19.16 24.88 86.58
CA LYS A 160 20.60 24.54 86.48
C LYS A 160 20.89 23.07 86.81
N GLU A 161 20.01 22.43 87.59
CA GLU A 161 20.13 21.04 88.06
C GLU A 161 19.83 20.00 86.97
N ASN A 162 19.07 20.37 85.92
CA ASN A 162 18.64 19.44 84.87
C ASN A 162 19.44 19.55 83.57
N LEU A 163 20.45 20.44 83.51
CA LEU A 163 21.25 20.67 82.31
C LEU A 163 22.03 19.42 81.88
N GLN A 164 22.65 18.71 82.83
CA GLN A 164 23.37 17.47 82.54
C GLN A 164 22.43 16.38 82.03
N THR A 165 21.26 16.22 82.63
CA THR A 165 20.24 15.27 82.16
C THR A 165 19.75 15.63 80.77
N ALA A 166 19.48 16.91 80.49
CA ALA A 166 19.07 17.39 79.17
C ALA A 166 20.19 17.20 78.11
N GLN A 167 21.45 17.47 78.46
CA GLN A 167 22.60 17.20 77.60
C GLN A 167 22.77 15.70 77.33
N ASN A 168 22.55 14.85 78.33
CA ASN A 168 22.58 13.39 78.17
C ASN A 168 21.41 12.87 77.33
N ILE A 169 20.22 13.43 77.47
CA ILE A 169 19.06 13.10 76.62
C ILE A 169 19.33 13.55 75.18
N ASN A 170 19.84 14.77 74.98
CA ASN A 170 20.11 15.28 73.63
C ASN A 170 21.26 14.53 72.95
N SER A 171 22.32 14.18 73.68
CA SER A 171 23.40 13.34 73.15
C SER A 171 22.92 11.91 72.88
N SER A 172 22.00 11.37 73.68
CA SER A 172 21.36 10.07 73.42
C SER A 172 20.48 10.09 72.17
N ILE A 173 19.68 11.15 71.96
CA ILE A 173 18.87 11.33 70.74
C ILE A 173 19.80 11.45 69.53
N LEU A 174 20.82 12.29 69.58
CA LEU A 174 21.80 12.43 68.50
C LEU A 174 22.53 11.11 68.20
N ARG A 175 22.88 10.35 69.23
CA ARG A 175 23.50 9.03 69.07
C ARG A 175 22.55 8.04 68.39
N ARG A 176 21.28 8.01 68.82
CA ARG A 176 20.24 7.15 68.23
C ARG A 176 19.98 7.50 66.77
N ASP A 177 19.87 8.79 66.45
CA ASP A 177 19.62 9.27 65.09
C ASP A 177 20.85 9.01 64.19
N GLY A 178 22.06 9.18 64.72
CA GLY A 178 23.30 8.80 64.04
C GLY A 178 23.42 7.30 63.78
N GLU A 179 23.07 6.47 64.76
CA GLU A 179 23.04 5.01 64.61
C GLU A 179 22.02 4.56 63.57
N TYR A 180 20.83 5.18 63.57
CA TYR A 180 19.82 4.94 62.54
C TYR A 180 20.33 5.28 61.13
N ALA A 181 20.98 6.45 60.96
CA ALA A 181 21.54 6.86 59.67
C ALA A 181 22.66 5.91 59.19
N ILE A 182 23.55 5.47 60.09
CA ILE A 182 24.62 4.52 59.77
C ILE A 182 24.05 3.17 59.35
N ASN A 183 23.04 2.67 60.07
CA ASN A 183 22.39 1.40 59.72
C ASN A 183 21.69 1.50 58.36
N HIS A 184 21.01 2.62 58.09
CA HIS A 184 20.35 2.80 56.80
C HIS A 184 21.33 2.91 55.63
N LEU A 185 22.49 3.58 55.83
CA LEU A 185 23.56 3.62 54.85
C LEU A 185 24.19 2.25 54.60
N LYS A 186 24.36 1.46 55.66
CA LYS A 186 24.84 0.07 55.56
C LYS A 186 23.88 -0.77 54.71
N ASP A 187 22.58 -0.69 54.97
CA ASP A 187 21.57 -1.45 54.22
C ASP A 187 21.56 -1.03 52.74
N PHE A 188 21.65 0.27 52.47
CA PHE A 188 21.79 0.79 51.11
C PHE A 188 23.04 0.28 50.39
N LEU A 189 24.21 0.28 51.07
CA LEU A 189 25.45 -0.25 50.48
C LEU A 189 25.36 -1.75 50.19
N MET A 190 24.66 -2.52 51.03
CA MET A 190 24.42 -3.95 50.76
C MET A 190 23.48 -4.16 49.56
N GLU A 191 22.38 -3.41 49.49
CA GLU A 191 21.48 -3.47 48.33
C GLU A 191 22.19 -3.06 47.05
N PHE A 192 23.00 -2.01 47.12
CA PHE A 192 23.79 -1.54 45.98
C PHE A 192 24.81 -2.58 45.53
N ALA A 193 25.56 -3.20 46.46
CA ALA A 193 26.51 -4.26 46.14
C ALA A 193 25.81 -5.50 45.55
N LYS A 194 24.63 -5.85 46.05
CA LYS A 194 23.81 -6.94 45.50
C LYS A 194 23.34 -6.61 44.09
N SER A 195 22.81 -5.41 43.86
CA SER A 195 22.38 -4.95 42.55
C SER A 195 23.54 -4.89 41.55
N ASP A 196 24.72 -4.41 41.97
CA ASP A 196 25.91 -4.38 41.12
C ASP A 196 26.36 -5.80 40.76
N HIS A 197 26.30 -6.74 41.71
CA HIS A 197 26.60 -8.14 41.44
C HIS A 197 25.61 -8.77 40.45
N GLU A 198 24.30 -8.58 40.65
CA GLU A 198 23.27 -9.08 39.74
C GLU A 198 23.42 -8.49 38.33
N VAL A 199 23.67 -7.18 38.23
CA VAL A 199 23.97 -6.51 36.95
C VAL A 199 25.23 -7.11 36.33
N ARG A 200 26.33 -7.27 37.06
CA ARG A 200 27.57 -7.86 36.53
C ARG A 200 27.45 -9.32 36.11
N CYS A 201 26.58 -10.09 36.75
CA CYS A 201 26.24 -11.46 36.34
C CYS A 201 25.40 -11.50 35.05
N HIS A 202 24.60 -10.46 34.80
CA HIS A 202 23.76 -10.36 33.59
C HIS A 202 24.40 -9.53 32.47
N THR A 203 25.50 -8.82 32.72
CA THR A 203 26.28 -8.11 31.71
C THR A 203 27.20 -9.08 30.96
N ILE A 204 27.29 -8.89 29.64
CA ILE A 204 27.96 -9.76 28.64
C ILE A 204 29.47 -9.97 28.92
N GLU A 205 30.10 -9.12 29.74
CA GLU A 205 31.54 -9.11 29.97
C GLU A 205 32.08 -10.28 30.81
N ASN A 206 31.24 -11.03 31.55
CA ASN A 206 31.68 -12.15 32.40
C ASN A 206 31.22 -13.54 31.92
N LEU A 207 30.74 -13.69 30.68
CA LEU A 207 30.48 -15.03 30.15
C LEU A 207 31.82 -15.79 30.00
N SER A 208 31.99 -16.84 30.79
CA SER A 208 33.06 -17.81 30.63
C SER A 208 33.15 -18.22 29.17
N ALA A 209 34.36 -18.24 28.62
CA ALA A 209 34.71 -18.57 27.23
C ALA A 209 34.45 -20.04 26.85
N ASN A 210 33.39 -20.64 27.38
CA ASN A 210 32.89 -21.94 26.98
C ASN A 210 31.73 -21.75 26.01
N ASP A 211 31.70 -22.65 25.03
CA ASP A 211 30.94 -22.69 23.77
C ASP A 211 29.40 -22.75 23.92
N SER A 212 28.82 -21.99 24.85
CA SER A 212 27.37 -21.85 24.99
C SER A 212 26.85 -20.88 23.94
N LYS A 213 26.09 -21.42 22.97
CA LYS A 213 25.34 -20.64 21.98
C LYS A 213 24.39 -19.69 22.68
N LEU A 214 24.72 -18.41 22.69
CA LEU A 214 23.90 -17.35 23.25
C LEU A 214 22.90 -16.89 22.19
N TYR A 215 21.61 -17.04 22.47
CA TYR A 215 20.54 -16.54 21.61
C TYR A 215 20.16 -15.14 22.09
N LEU A 216 20.47 -14.12 21.27
CA LEU A 216 20.08 -12.75 21.58
C LEU A 216 18.80 -12.36 20.82
N PRO A 217 17.88 -11.62 21.46
CA PRO A 217 16.70 -11.10 20.80
C PRO A 217 17.10 -10.00 19.81
N PHE A 218 16.56 -10.05 18.60
CA PHE A 218 16.68 -8.98 17.61
C PHE A 218 15.29 -8.55 17.14
N VAL A 219 15.14 -7.27 16.79
CA VAL A 219 13.91 -6.74 16.22
C VAL A 219 14.12 -6.50 14.74
N MET A 220 13.22 -7.06 13.93
CA MET A 220 13.23 -6.90 12.48
C MET A 220 11.89 -6.34 12.02
N MET A 221 11.95 -5.33 11.14
CA MET A 221 10.79 -4.69 10.54
C MET A 221 10.95 -4.68 9.03
N SER A 222 10.04 -5.34 8.31
CA SER A 222 9.93 -5.25 6.85
C SER A 222 8.82 -4.28 6.47
N THR A 223 9.12 -3.30 5.62
CA THR A 223 8.13 -2.36 5.08
C THR A 223 8.14 -2.46 3.55
N THR A 224 6.97 -2.69 2.95
CA THR A 224 6.75 -2.63 1.49
C THR A 224 6.25 -1.24 1.15
N VAL A 225 7.08 -0.43 0.49
CA VAL A 225 6.77 0.99 0.31
C VAL A 225 5.96 1.26 -0.96
N ASP A 226 6.00 0.40 -1.99
CA ASP A 226 5.34 0.67 -3.28
C ASP A 226 4.77 -0.57 -4.01
N SER A 227 3.88 -0.32 -4.97
CA SER A 227 3.22 -1.30 -5.86
C SER A 227 4.17 -2.11 -6.77
N GLU A 228 5.47 -1.82 -6.75
CA GLU A 228 6.53 -2.60 -7.44
C GLU A 228 7.27 -3.59 -6.51
N GLY A 229 6.83 -3.74 -5.25
CA GLY A 229 7.26 -4.86 -4.40
C GLY A 229 8.64 -4.73 -3.74
N THR A 230 9.26 -3.55 -3.76
CA THR A 230 10.54 -3.33 -3.07
C THR A 230 10.36 -3.39 -1.55
N GLN A 231 10.85 -4.47 -0.94
CA GLN A 231 10.85 -4.68 0.51
C GLN A 231 12.06 -4.00 1.15
N SER A 232 11.81 -3.01 2.00
CA SER A 232 12.83 -2.42 2.87
C SER A 232 12.86 -3.19 4.20
N LEU A 233 14.04 -3.66 4.61
CA LEU A 233 14.23 -4.48 5.81
C LEU A 233 15.11 -3.74 6.81
N PHE A 234 14.54 -3.41 7.98
CA PHE A 234 15.24 -2.79 9.08
C PHE A 234 15.51 -3.85 10.16
N VAL A 235 16.77 -3.99 10.60
CA VAL A 235 17.17 -4.90 11.68
C VAL A 235 17.86 -4.08 12.75
N THR A 236 17.32 -4.12 13.96
CA THR A 236 17.90 -3.44 15.13
C THR A 236 18.65 -4.47 15.97
N PRO A 237 19.97 -4.31 16.16
CA PRO A 237 20.75 -5.19 17.01
C PRO A 237 20.42 -4.95 18.50
N PRO A 238 20.54 -5.98 19.35
CA PRO A 238 20.36 -5.84 20.78
C PRO A 238 21.38 -4.88 21.39
N VAL A 239 20.95 -4.19 22.45
CA VAL A 239 21.76 -3.20 23.19
C VAL A 239 22.89 -3.93 23.92
N GLY A 240 24.13 -3.44 23.80
CA GLY A 240 25.31 -4.01 24.47
C GLY A 240 26.31 -4.74 23.56
N LEU A 241 26.02 -4.87 22.26
CA LEU A 241 27.00 -5.37 21.28
C LEU A 241 28.00 -4.30 20.86
N SER A 242 29.27 -4.70 20.68
CA SER A 242 30.27 -3.85 20.01
C SER A 242 29.80 -3.48 18.59
N VAL A 243 30.06 -2.25 18.18
CA VAL A 243 29.58 -1.66 16.92
C VAL A 243 29.90 -2.54 15.70
N THR A 244 31.09 -3.15 15.68
CA THR A 244 31.54 -4.03 14.59
C THR A 244 30.78 -5.36 14.53
N ASN A 245 30.47 -5.95 15.69
CA ASN A 245 29.70 -7.19 15.77
C ASN A 245 28.22 -6.93 15.47
N ALA A 246 27.68 -5.81 15.94
CA ALA A 246 26.32 -5.39 15.62
C ALA A 246 26.10 -5.19 14.11
N GLN A 247 27.05 -4.55 13.42
CA GLN A 247 26.99 -4.38 11.97
C GLN A 247 27.10 -5.72 11.22
N ARG A 248 27.98 -6.63 11.65
CA ARG A 248 28.12 -7.95 11.05
C ARG A 248 26.83 -8.77 11.17
N SER A 249 26.21 -8.79 12.36
CA SER A 249 24.92 -9.47 12.58
C SER A 249 23.80 -8.90 11.72
N VAL A 250 23.71 -7.58 11.55
CA VAL A 250 22.68 -6.96 10.69
C VAL A 250 22.85 -7.37 9.23
N ILE A 251 24.09 -7.42 8.73
CA ILE A 251 24.38 -7.82 7.35
C ILE A 251 24.06 -9.31 7.13
N GLU A 252 24.44 -10.17 8.06
CA GLU A 252 24.22 -11.62 7.97
C GLU A 252 22.73 -12.00 8.07
N ILE A 253 21.99 -11.36 8.98
CA ILE A 253 20.54 -11.58 9.13
C ILE A 253 19.78 -11.03 7.91
N SER A 254 20.16 -9.84 7.41
CA SER A 254 19.51 -9.25 6.24
C SER A 254 19.81 -9.99 4.94
N SER A 255 20.97 -10.66 4.82
CA SER A 255 21.27 -11.54 3.69
C SER A 255 20.49 -12.84 3.78
N HIS A 256 20.43 -13.48 4.95
CA HIS A 256 19.69 -14.73 5.17
C HIS A 256 18.18 -14.58 4.89
N VAL A 257 17.57 -13.47 5.29
CA VAL A 257 16.15 -13.21 5.03
C VAL A 257 15.85 -12.97 3.55
N LYS A 258 16.80 -12.42 2.78
CA LYS A 258 16.66 -12.23 1.33
C LYS A 258 16.80 -13.54 0.55
N THR A 259 17.62 -14.48 1.02
CA THR A 259 17.88 -15.76 0.33
C THR A 259 16.87 -16.85 0.67
N GLU A 260 16.47 -17.00 1.94
CA GLU A 260 15.58 -18.10 2.34
C GLU A 260 14.09 -17.73 2.35
N GLY A 261 13.75 -16.44 2.35
CA GLY A 261 12.40 -15.96 2.59
C GLY A 261 11.95 -16.26 4.03
N TRP A 262 11.32 -15.30 4.70
CA TRP A 262 10.87 -15.52 6.06
C TRP A 262 9.68 -16.49 6.08
N SER A 263 9.95 -17.75 6.43
CA SER A 263 8.94 -18.72 6.84
C SER A 263 9.32 -19.22 8.22
N PRO A 264 8.39 -19.29 9.20
CA PRO A 264 8.70 -19.86 10.49
C PRO A 264 8.94 -21.37 10.28
N LYS A 265 10.21 -21.76 10.23
CA LYS A 265 10.64 -23.15 9.94
C LYS A 265 10.40 -24.14 11.09
N GLU A 266 9.87 -23.69 12.22
CA GLU A 266 9.53 -24.58 13.34
C GLU A 266 8.03 -24.50 13.67
N PRO A 267 7.30 -25.63 13.74
CA PRO A 267 6.00 -25.66 14.39
C PRO A 267 6.17 -25.18 15.83
N LEU A 268 5.25 -24.34 16.31
CA LEU A 268 5.28 -23.80 17.65
C LEU A 268 5.46 -24.96 18.65
N CYS A 269 6.50 -24.89 19.48
CA CYS A 269 6.88 -25.97 20.39
C CYS A 269 5.70 -26.34 21.31
N SER A 270 5.47 -27.63 21.54
CA SER A 270 4.36 -28.14 22.39
C SER A 270 4.37 -27.56 23.82
N GLU A 271 5.52 -27.05 24.27
CA GLU A 271 5.72 -26.32 25.52
C GLU A 271 4.92 -24.99 25.54
N THR A 272 4.93 -24.25 24.44
CA THR A 272 4.30 -22.92 24.32
C THR A 272 2.78 -23.03 24.35
N GLU A 273 2.23 -24.10 23.78
CA GLU A 273 0.79 -24.39 23.89
C GLU A 273 0.40 -24.69 25.34
N LYS A 274 1.19 -25.50 26.05
CA LYS A 274 0.93 -25.82 27.47
C LYS A 274 0.99 -24.57 28.36
N GLU A 275 1.99 -23.71 28.14
CA GLU A 275 2.14 -22.45 28.86
C GLU A 275 1.00 -21.46 28.57
N PHE A 276 0.58 -21.35 27.31
CA PHE A 276 -0.56 -20.51 26.93
C PHE A 276 -1.87 -21.00 27.59
N LEU A 277 -2.08 -22.32 27.60
CA LEU A 277 -3.24 -22.90 28.28
C LEU A 277 -3.17 -22.71 29.80
N ARG A 278 -1.99 -22.81 30.42
CA ARG A 278 -1.81 -22.50 31.85
C ARG A 278 -2.18 -21.05 32.16
N MET A 279 -1.65 -20.09 31.39
CA MET A 279 -1.97 -18.66 31.56
C MET A 279 -3.45 -18.35 31.36
N LEU A 280 -4.13 -19.04 30.43
CA LEU A 280 -5.57 -18.91 30.23
C LEU A 280 -6.40 -19.44 31.40
N VAL A 281 -5.95 -20.51 32.06
CA VAL A 281 -6.60 -21.07 33.24
C VAL A 281 -6.42 -20.15 34.45
N GLU A 282 -5.21 -19.64 34.66
CA GLU A 282 -4.87 -18.73 35.76
C GLU A 282 -5.48 -17.33 35.63
N SER A 283 -5.83 -16.90 34.41
CA SER A 283 -6.43 -15.59 34.16
C SER A 283 -7.87 -15.48 34.71
N GLU A 284 -8.25 -14.35 35.29
CA GLU A 284 -9.61 -14.07 35.81
C GLU A 284 -10.64 -13.69 34.71
N LEU A 285 -10.32 -13.92 33.43
CA LEU A 285 -11.19 -13.50 32.31
C LEU A 285 -12.51 -14.30 32.23
N PRO A 286 -13.59 -13.70 31.69
CA PRO A 286 -14.85 -14.39 31.45
C PRO A 286 -14.69 -15.65 30.59
N GLU A 287 -15.42 -16.73 30.94
CA GLU A 287 -15.37 -18.05 30.27
C GLU A 287 -15.52 -17.98 28.74
N ARG A 288 -16.32 -17.02 28.26
CA ARG A 288 -16.57 -16.77 26.84
C ARG A 288 -15.31 -16.28 26.11
N GLU A 289 -14.55 -15.40 26.75
CA GLU A 289 -13.32 -14.81 26.19
C GLU A 289 -12.20 -15.85 26.19
N LYS A 290 -12.09 -16.66 27.24
CA LYS A 290 -11.18 -17.81 27.29
C LYS A 290 -11.44 -18.79 26.14
N LYS A 291 -12.71 -19.13 25.87
CA LYS A 291 -13.10 -19.99 24.74
C LYS A 291 -12.77 -19.36 23.38
N MET A 292 -12.96 -18.05 23.24
CA MET A 292 -12.65 -17.33 22.00
C MET A 292 -11.14 -17.25 21.75
N MET A 293 -10.34 -16.97 22.78
CA MET A 293 -8.88 -16.96 22.71
C MET A 293 -8.32 -18.34 22.33
N LYS A 294 -8.86 -19.41 22.92
CA LYS A 294 -8.49 -20.78 22.55
C LYS A 294 -8.81 -21.08 21.07
N LYS A 295 -10.00 -20.70 20.59
CA LYS A 295 -10.41 -20.87 19.20
C LYS A 295 -9.53 -20.10 18.21
N LEU A 296 -9.12 -18.87 18.55
CA LEU A 296 -8.23 -18.07 17.72
C LEU A 296 -6.82 -18.64 17.66
N PHE A 297 -6.33 -19.19 18.78
CA PHE A 297 -5.04 -19.88 18.84
C PHE A 297 -5.05 -21.13 17.95
N GLU A 298 -6.11 -21.96 18.03
CA GLU A 298 -6.30 -23.14 17.19
C GLU A 298 -6.46 -22.80 15.69
N GLN A 299 -7.20 -21.74 15.33
CA GLN A 299 -7.34 -21.31 13.93
C GLN A 299 -6.00 -20.88 13.31
N LYS A 300 -5.12 -20.24 14.08
CA LYS A 300 -3.79 -19.85 13.62
C LYS A 300 -2.86 -21.06 13.43
N MET A 301 -3.09 -22.14 14.18
CA MET A 301 -2.39 -23.43 13.96
C MET A 301 -2.86 -24.11 12.66
N GLN A 302 -4.15 -24.02 12.32
CA GLN A 302 -4.72 -24.66 11.13
C GLN A 302 -4.44 -23.93 9.82
N SER A 303 -4.16 -22.63 9.82
CA SER A 303 -3.90 -21.85 8.60
C SER A 303 -2.53 -22.13 7.93
N LYS A 304 -1.83 -23.17 8.38
CA LYS A 304 -0.48 -23.57 7.94
C LYS A 304 -0.39 -24.97 7.32
N ASN A 305 -1.53 -25.63 7.06
CA ASN A 305 -1.60 -26.77 6.15
C ASN A 305 -1.96 -26.31 4.74
#